data_AF-A0A925G5P5-F1
#
_entry.id   AF-A0A925G5P5-F1
#
_cell.length_a   1.000
_cell.length_b   1.000
_cell.length_c   1.000
_cell.angle_alpha   90.00
_cell.angle_beta   90.00
_cell.angle_gamma   90.00
#
_symmetry.space_group_name_H-M   'P 1'
#
loop_
_entity.id
_entity.type
_entity.pdbx_description
1 polymer ?
#
loop_
_entity_poly.entity_id
_entity_poly.type
_entity_poly.pdbx_seq_one_letter_code
_entity_poly.pdbx_strand_id
1 'polypeptide(L)'
;GRVTRVGAAVPDDSRSPTIVSIFLSPLDVHINRAPIAGKITEMTYTKGKFLMATKEESSLVNEQNSLTIEGERITLVCKQIAGVLARRIVCWKVVGDELALGERFGLIKFSSRTDMILPPEVTVSVRVGDRVRGGATVIGRIA
;
A
#
# COMPACT_ATOMS: atom_id res chain seq x y z
N GLY A 1 8.81 -8.16 -2.42
CA GLY A 1 7.45 -8.18 -2.99
C GLY A 1 7.49 -8.24 -4.50
N ARG A 2 6.38 -8.57 -5.15
CA ARG A 2 6.18 -8.51 -6.60
C ARG A 2 4.99 -7.60 -6.92
N VAL A 3 5.13 -6.73 -7.91
CA VAL A 3 4.02 -5.91 -8.41
C VAL A 3 3.01 -6.80 -9.12
N THR A 4 1.75 -6.76 -8.71
CA THR A 4 0.65 -7.55 -9.28
C THR A 4 -0.39 -6.71 -9.99
N ARG A 5 -0.45 -5.40 -9.73
CA ARG A 5 -1.32 -4.46 -10.44
C ARG A 5 -0.66 -3.10 -10.55
N VAL A 6 -0.84 -2.48 -11.71
CA VAL A 6 -0.64 -1.04 -11.97
C VAL A 6 -1.79 -0.61 -12.86
N GLY A 7 -2.63 0.31 -12.40
CA GLY A 7 -3.73 0.83 -13.22
C GLY A 7 -4.66 1.77 -12.46
N ALA A 8 -5.50 2.49 -13.20
CA ALA A 8 -6.47 3.43 -12.65
C ALA A 8 -7.42 2.75 -11.63
N ALA A 9 -7.82 3.48 -10.60
CA ALA A 9 -8.82 3.04 -9.63
C ALA A 9 -10.21 3.01 -10.26
N VAL A 10 -10.50 3.99 -11.10
CA VAL A 10 -11.73 4.16 -11.89
C VAL A 10 -11.32 4.14 -13.36
N PRO A 11 -11.71 3.11 -14.12
CA PRO A 11 -11.48 3.06 -15.55
C PRO A 11 -12.06 4.29 -16.26
N ASP A 12 -11.40 4.72 -17.34
CA ASP A 12 -11.84 5.81 -18.22
C ASP A 12 -11.96 7.22 -17.59
N ASP A 13 -11.44 7.43 -16.37
CA ASP A 13 -11.26 8.75 -15.76
C ASP A 13 -9.78 9.14 -15.76
N SER A 14 -9.44 10.20 -16.50
CA SER A 14 -8.07 10.71 -16.62
C SER A 14 -7.53 11.33 -15.33
N ARG A 15 -8.40 11.68 -14.38
CA ARG A 15 -8.02 12.14 -13.04
C ARG A 15 -8.07 11.02 -12.00
N SER A 16 -8.33 9.79 -12.43
CA SER A 16 -8.40 8.65 -11.53
C SER A 16 -7.04 8.41 -10.88
N PRO A 17 -6.99 8.18 -9.55
CA PRO A 17 -5.76 7.79 -8.91
C PRO A 17 -5.28 6.44 -9.46
N THR A 18 -3.97 6.26 -9.52
CA THR A 18 -3.36 4.99 -9.93
C THR A 18 -3.15 4.08 -8.74
N ILE A 19 -3.60 2.84 -8.84
CA ILE A 19 -3.37 1.80 -7.84
C ILE A 19 -2.15 0.98 -8.24
N VAL A 20 -1.17 0.91 -7.35
CA VAL A 20 -0.05 -0.04 -7.44
C VAL A 20 -0.20 -1.07 -6.33
N SER A 21 -0.30 -2.34 -6.71
CA SER A 21 -0.44 -3.45 -5.76
C SER A 21 0.82 -4.29 -5.73
N ILE A 22 1.32 -4.53 -4.52
CA ILE A 22 2.50 -5.34 -4.27
C ILE A 22 2.10 -6.54 -3.43
N PHE A 23 2.27 -7.74 -3.99
CA PHE A 23 2.12 -8.99 -3.25
C PHE A 23 3.45 -9.36 -2.56
N LEU A 24 3.35 -9.81 -1.32
CA LEU A 24 4.46 -10.34 -0.52
C LEU A 24 4.15 -11.80 -0.21
N SER A 25 4.95 -12.71 -0.76
CA SER A 25 4.88 -14.14 -0.44
C SER A 25 5.37 -14.39 1.00
N PRO A 26 5.09 -15.56 1.60
CA PRO A 26 5.58 -15.89 2.95
C PRO A 26 7.10 -15.78 3.15
N LEU A 27 7.88 -15.80 2.07
CA LEU A 27 9.34 -15.68 2.10
C LEU A 27 9.84 -14.22 1.95
N ASP A 28 8.95 -13.28 1.65
CA ASP A 28 9.29 -11.87 1.53
C ASP A 28 9.37 -11.19 2.92
N VAL A 29 10.05 -10.05 2.99
CA VAL A 29 10.03 -9.20 4.19
C VAL A 29 8.71 -8.43 4.24
N HIS A 30 7.93 -8.62 5.30
CA HIS A 30 6.59 -8.03 5.44
C HIS A 30 6.52 -6.69 6.19
N ILE A 31 7.66 -6.02 6.38
CA ILE A 31 7.69 -4.66 6.94
C ILE A 31 7.16 -3.69 5.88
N ASN A 32 6.16 -2.89 6.24
CA ASN A 32 5.65 -1.79 5.43
C ASN A 32 6.35 -0.50 5.82
N ARG A 33 6.74 0.28 4.80
CA ARG A 33 7.50 1.52 4.95
C ARG A 33 6.78 2.67 4.26
N ALA A 34 6.90 3.86 4.82
CA ALA A 34 6.29 5.06 4.31
C ALA A 34 6.88 5.39 2.94
N PRO A 35 6.06 5.52 1.88
CA PRO A 35 6.55 5.81 0.53
C PRO A 35 6.90 7.28 0.31
N ILE A 36 6.42 8.16 1.19
CA ILE A 36 6.72 9.59 1.26
C ILE A 36 6.93 9.98 2.73
N ALA A 37 7.59 11.11 2.95
CA ALA A 37 7.54 11.78 4.26
C ALA A 37 6.22 12.57 4.37
N GLY A 38 5.69 12.70 5.58
CA GLY A 38 4.47 13.46 5.82
C GLY A 38 3.70 12.98 7.04
N LYS A 39 2.50 13.52 7.20
CA LYS A 39 1.63 13.28 8.35
C LYS A 39 0.52 12.31 8.01
N ILE A 40 0.19 11.42 8.94
CA ILE A 40 -1.01 10.57 8.81
C ILE A 40 -2.24 11.41 9.16
N THR A 41 -3.10 11.65 8.19
CA THR A 41 -4.32 12.47 8.38
C THR A 41 -5.55 11.64 8.62
N GLU A 42 -5.60 10.42 8.06
CA GLU A 42 -6.72 9.51 8.22
C GLU A 42 -6.23 8.08 8.36
N MET A 43 -6.96 7.30 9.14
CA MET A 43 -6.71 5.87 9.29
C MET A 43 -8.03 5.12 9.43
N THR A 44 -8.20 4.09 8.61
CA THR A 44 -9.41 3.26 8.62
C THR A 44 -9.02 1.79 8.69
N TYR A 45 -9.42 1.14 9.78
CA TYR A 45 -9.26 -0.29 9.96
C TYR A 45 -10.58 -1.00 9.69
N THR A 46 -10.56 -1.96 8.76
CA THR A 46 -11.71 -2.81 8.46
C THR A 46 -11.38 -4.24 8.85
N LYS A 47 -12.17 -4.78 9.80
CA LYS A 47 -12.11 -6.20 10.13
C LYS A 47 -12.75 -7.00 9.00
N GLY A 48 -12.05 -8.02 8.50
CA GLY A 48 -12.50 -8.79 7.34
C GLY A 48 -12.39 -10.30 7.49
N LYS A 49 -12.63 -11.00 6.38
CA LYS A 49 -12.49 -12.45 6.14
C LYS A 49 -11.05 -12.78 5.68
N PHE A 50 -10.76 -14.04 5.35
CA PHE A 50 -9.42 -14.51 4.99
C PHE A 50 -9.38 -15.11 3.56
N LEU A 51 -9.58 -14.30 2.52
CA LEU A 51 -9.43 -14.71 1.10
C LEU A 51 -7.97 -14.58 0.61
N MET A 52 -7.63 -15.19 -0.53
CA MET A 52 -6.29 -15.07 -1.16
C MET A 52 -5.99 -13.61 -1.55
N ALA A 53 -4.88 -13.07 -1.03
CA ALA A 53 -4.47 -11.68 -1.25
C ALA A 53 -4.17 -11.33 -2.72
N THR A 54 -4.04 -12.34 -3.58
CA THR A 54 -3.85 -12.18 -5.03
C THR A 54 -5.15 -11.86 -5.76
N LYS A 55 -6.32 -12.15 -5.17
CA LYS A 55 -7.63 -11.82 -5.77
C LYS A 55 -7.97 -10.35 -5.55
N GLU A 56 -8.58 -9.70 -6.54
CA GLU A 56 -9.02 -8.30 -6.41
C GLU A 56 -10.05 -8.12 -5.29
N GLU A 57 -10.97 -9.08 -5.14
CA GLU A 57 -11.99 -9.10 -4.07
C GLU A 57 -11.39 -8.99 -2.67
N SER A 58 -10.14 -9.43 -2.46
CA SER A 58 -9.49 -9.39 -1.14
C SER A 58 -9.38 -7.98 -0.56
N SER A 59 -9.28 -6.93 -1.38
CA SER A 59 -9.25 -5.54 -0.88
C SER A 59 -10.59 -5.05 -0.32
N LEU A 60 -11.69 -5.76 -0.60
CA LEU A 60 -13.04 -5.43 -0.13
C LEU A 60 -13.45 -6.24 1.08
N VAL A 61 -13.00 -7.50 1.17
CA VAL A 61 -13.46 -8.44 2.19
C VAL A 61 -12.41 -8.85 3.20
N ASN A 62 -11.11 -8.69 2.93
CA ASN A 62 -10.09 -9.09 3.91
C ASN A 62 -9.85 -8.04 4.99
N GLU A 63 -9.27 -8.49 6.10
CA GLU A 63 -8.73 -7.58 7.11
C GLU A 63 -7.75 -6.61 6.45
N GLN A 64 -8.02 -5.31 6.59
CA GLN A 64 -7.19 -4.27 6.02
C GLN A 64 -7.09 -3.05 6.93
N ASN A 65 -5.97 -2.35 6.80
CA ASN A 65 -5.71 -1.06 7.43
C ASN A 65 -5.30 -0.07 6.34
N SER A 66 -6.01 1.05 6.23
CA SER A 66 -5.70 2.13 5.28
C SER A 66 -5.17 3.33 6.03
N LEU A 67 -4.08 3.93 5.53
CA LEU A 67 -3.49 5.16 6.04
C LEU A 67 -3.44 6.19 4.92
N THR A 68 -4.01 7.37 5.15
CA THR A 68 -3.82 8.53 4.28
C THR A 68 -2.62 9.31 4.79
N ILE A 69 -1.62 9.50 3.94
CA ILE A 69 -0.37 10.23 4.25
C ILE A 69 -0.38 11.51 3.43
N GLU A 70 -0.47 12.65 4.11
CA GLU A 70 -0.34 13.98 3.53
C GLU A 70 1.13 14.40 3.58
N GLY A 71 1.78 14.44 2.43
CA GLY A 71 3.12 14.99 2.28
C GLY A 71 3.08 16.44 1.78
N GLU A 72 4.27 17.02 1.57
CA GLU A 72 4.40 18.41 1.13
C GLU A 72 3.76 18.69 -0.25
N ARG A 73 3.87 17.73 -1.18
CA ARG A 73 3.45 17.92 -2.58
C ARG A 73 2.25 17.07 -3.00
N ILE A 74 2.04 15.94 -2.34
CA ILE A 74 0.99 14.98 -2.69
C ILE A 74 0.42 14.33 -1.44
N THR A 75 -0.82 13.87 -1.55
CA THR A 75 -1.47 12.98 -0.58
C THR A 75 -1.69 11.62 -1.23
N LEU A 76 -1.35 10.54 -0.53
CA LEU A 76 -1.56 9.17 -1.02
C LEU A 76 -2.16 8.29 0.07
N VAL A 77 -2.72 7.15 -0.34
CA VAL A 77 -3.22 6.13 0.59
C VAL A 77 -2.36 4.88 0.50
N CYS A 78 -1.89 4.40 1.64
CA CYS A 78 -1.30 3.08 1.79
C CYS A 78 -2.28 2.13 2.45
N LYS A 79 -2.59 1.00 1.82
CA LYS A 79 -3.40 -0.07 2.40
C LYS A 79 -2.54 -1.27 2.72
N GLN A 80 -2.61 -1.74 3.96
CA GLN A 80 -2.14 -3.04 4.40
C GLN A 80 -3.30 -4.02 4.27
N ILE A 81 -3.14 -5.09 3.49
CA ILE A 81 -4.18 -6.10 3.26
C ILE A 81 -3.64 -7.46 3.65
N ALA A 82 -4.25 -8.08 4.66
CA ALA A 82 -3.93 -9.43 5.09
C ALA A 82 -4.47 -10.46 4.07
N GLY A 83 -3.69 -11.49 3.76
CA GLY A 83 -4.14 -12.65 2.97
C GLY A 83 -4.60 -13.83 3.82
N VAL A 84 -4.92 -14.97 3.19
CA VAL A 84 -5.41 -16.20 3.85
C VAL A 84 -4.53 -16.68 4.99
N LEU A 85 -3.22 -16.68 4.79
CA LEU A 85 -2.27 -17.12 5.81
C LEU A 85 -1.91 -15.99 6.80
N ALA A 86 -2.27 -14.75 6.45
CA ALA A 86 -1.96 -13.58 7.24
C ALA A 86 -2.99 -13.38 8.34
N ARG A 87 -2.55 -13.46 9.60
CA ARG A 87 -3.47 -13.44 10.75
C ARG A 87 -3.54 -12.11 11.49
N ARG A 88 -2.69 -11.14 11.14
CA ARG A 88 -2.66 -9.86 11.86
C ARG A 88 -1.95 -8.78 11.08
N ILE A 89 -2.63 -7.65 10.92
CA ILE A 89 -2.00 -6.38 10.60
C ILE A 89 -1.50 -5.75 11.90
N VAL A 90 -0.27 -5.23 11.89
CA VAL A 90 0.27 -4.42 12.97
C VAL A 90 0.66 -3.07 12.36
N CYS A 91 -0.03 -2.02 12.79
CA CYS A 91 0.37 -0.65 12.53
C CYS A 91 0.82 -0.05 13.86
N TRP A 92 2.02 0.53 13.88
CA TRP A 92 2.58 1.16 15.08
C TRP A 92 2.26 2.66 15.16
N LYS A 93 1.69 3.20 14.09
CA LYS A 93 1.41 4.62 13.92
C LYS A 93 -0.08 4.89 14.05
N VAL A 94 -0.43 6.10 14.46
CA VAL A 94 -1.79 6.60 14.61
C VAL A 94 -2.00 7.89 13.79
N VAL A 95 -3.27 8.29 13.64
CA VAL A 95 -3.59 9.60 13.05
C VAL A 95 -2.91 10.71 13.84
N GLY A 96 -2.28 11.64 13.14
CA GLY A 96 -1.51 12.73 13.70
C GLY A 96 0.00 12.51 13.73
N ASP A 97 0.46 11.25 13.62
CA ASP A 97 1.90 10.95 13.60
C ASP A 97 2.58 11.44 12.31
N GLU A 98 3.81 11.92 12.47
CA GLU A 98 4.73 12.20 11.38
C GLU A 98 5.50 10.93 10.96
N LEU A 99 5.80 10.85 9.67
CA LEU A 99 6.58 9.79 9.03
C LEU A 99 7.73 10.40 8.23
N ALA A 100 8.93 9.88 8.44
CA ALA A 100 10.04 10.09 7.53
C ALA A 100 9.94 9.18 6.29
N LEU A 101 10.53 9.59 5.17
CA LEU A 101 10.61 8.75 3.97
C LEU A 101 11.29 7.41 4.29
N GLY A 102 10.62 6.31 3.94
CA GLY A 102 11.13 4.95 4.19
C GLY A 102 11.03 4.49 5.64
N GLU A 103 10.46 5.29 6.54
CA GLU A 103 10.22 4.91 7.93
C GLU A 103 9.30 3.68 8.01
N ARG A 104 9.55 2.78 8.96
CA ARG A 104 8.72 1.60 9.18
C ARG A 104 7.47 2.02 9.94
N PHE A 105 6.28 1.82 9.37
CA PHE A 105 5.02 2.16 10.03
C PHE A 105 4.21 0.93 10.46
N GLY A 106 4.50 -0.24 9.88
CA GLY A 106 3.80 -1.46 10.25
C GLY A 106 4.38 -2.73 9.65
N LEU A 107 3.69 -3.83 9.90
CA LEU A 107 3.92 -5.12 9.25
C LEU A 107 2.60 -5.88 9.05
N ILE A 108 2.60 -6.82 8.12
CA ILE A 108 1.50 -7.77 7.94
C ILE A 108 2.07 -9.17 8.10
N LYS A 109 1.55 -9.98 9.01
CA LYS A 109 2.18 -11.28 9.32
C LYS A 109 1.96 -12.29 8.18
N PHE A 110 2.92 -12.43 7.26
CA PHE A 110 2.97 -13.39 6.14
C PHE A 110 1.92 -13.17 5.03
N SER A 111 2.20 -13.67 3.82
CA SER A 111 1.28 -13.71 2.66
C SER A 111 0.33 -12.50 2.54
N SER A 112 0.90 -11.33 2.27
CA SER A 112 0.16 -10.06 2.35
C SER A 112 0.18 -9.29 1.05
N ARG A 113 -0.66 -8.26 0.96
CA ARG A 113 -0.65 -7.30 -0.12
C ARG A 113 -0.56 -5.89 0.44
N THR A 114 0.16 -5.02 -0.26
CA THR A 114 0.19 -3.59 0.02
C THR A 114 -0.27 -2.85 -1.23
N ASP A 115 -1.31 -2.04 -1.08
CA ASP A 115 -1.77 -1.15 -2.14
C ASP A 115 -1.31 0.27 -1.85
N MET A 116 -0.87 0.94 -2.90
CA MET A 116 -0.60 2.37 -2.91
C MET A 116 -1.56 3.02 -3.91
N ILE A 117 -2.42 3.91 -3.41
CA ILE A 117 -3.32 4.71 -4.23
C ILE A 117 -2.64 6.07 -4.40
N LEU A 118 -2.13 6.28 -5.61
CA LEU A 118 -1.33 7.42 -5.99
C LEU A 118 -2.21 8.44 -6.71
N PRO A 119 -2.13 9.73 -6.36
CA PRO A 119 -2.90 10.75 -7.05
C PRO A 119 -2.35 10.96 -8.49
N PRO A 120 -3.15 11.54 -9.40
CA PRO A 120 -2.83 11.58 -10.84
C PRO A 120 -1.54 12.33 -11.18
N GLU A 121 -1.01 13.16 -10.29
CA GLU A 121 0.26 13.89 -10.46
C GLU A 121 1.50 12.98 -10.36
N VAL A 122 1.33 11.73 -9.89
CA VAL A 122 2.44 10.78 -9.73
C VAL A 122 2.62 9.93 -10.98
N THR A 123 3.81 10.04 -11.59
CA THR A 123 4.22 9.14 -12.68
C THR A 123 4.75 7.82 -12.10
N VAL A 124 4.03 6.72 -12.32
CA VAL A 124 4.43 5.38 -11.85
C VAL A 124 5.68 4.88 -12.58
N SER A 125 6.64 4.35 -11.82
CA SER A 125 7.96 3.90 -12.29
C SER A 125 8.13 2.37 -12.33
N VAL A 126 7.12 1.62 -11.90
CA VAL A 126 7.13 0.14 -11.86
C VAL A 126 6.07 -0.46 -12.77
N ARG A 127 6.26 -1.71 -13.17
CA ARG A 127 5.35 -2.48 -14.02
C ARG A 127 4.91 -3.77 -13.33
N VAL A 128 3.78 -4.32 -13.75
CA VAL A 128 3.31 -5.64 -13.30
C VAL A 128 4.39 -6.69 -13.59
N GLY A 129 4.68 -7.52 -12.58
CA GLY A 129 5.73 -8.53 -12.64
C GLY A 129 7.04 -8.13 -11.95
N ASP A 130 7.29 -6.84 -11.76
CA ASP A 130 8.54 -6.34 -11.16
C ASP A 130 8.73 -6.82 -9.73
N ARG A 131 9.98 -7.13 -9.36
CA ARG A 131 10.37 -7.37 -7.97
C ARG A 131 10.74 -6.04 -7.31
N VAL A 132 10.19 -5.79 -6.14
CA VAL A 132 10.38 -4.55 -5.38
C VAL A 132 10.86 -4.82 -3.96
N ARG A 133 11.67 -3.89 -3.44
CA ARG A 133 12.21 -3.88 -2.09
C ARG A 133 11.70 -2.65 -1.34
N GLY A 134 11.06 -2.87 -0.19
CA GLY A 134 10.49 -1.80 0.63
C GLY A 134 11.55 -0.80 1.10
N GLY A 135 11.28 0.49 0.89
CA GLY A 135 12.19 1.59 1.25
C GLY A 135 13.39 1.76 0.30
N ALA A 136 13.42 1.05 -0.83
CA ALA A 136 14.53 1.15 -1.79
C ALA A 136 14.04 1.28 -3.24
N THR A 137 13.05 0.49 -3.67
CA THR A 137 12.52 0.59 -5.02
C THR A 137 11.59 1.79 -5.15
N VAL A 138 11.85 2.66 -6.13
CA VAL A 138 11.00 3.82 -6.44
C VAL A 138 9.72 3.35 -7.13
N ILE A 139 8.58 3.62 -6.51
CA ILE A 139 7.26 3.24 -7.04
C ILE A 139 6.74 4.27 -8.05
N GLY A 140 7.00 5.55 -7.79
CA GLY A 140 6.61 6.65 -8.67
C GLY A 140 7.39 7.91 -8.36
N ARG A 141 7.28 8.90 -9.24
CA ARG A 141 7.93 10.21 -9.14
C ARG A 141 6.90 11.30 -9.32
N ILE A 142 7.12 12.40 -8.60
CA ILE A 142 6.36 13.65 -8.75
C ILE A 142 7.22 14.52 -9.68
N ALA A 143 6.62 15.11 -10.71
CA ALA A 143 7.29 16.03 -11.62
C ALA A 143 7.74 17.32 -10.92
#